data_AF-A0A6P8J3F3-F1
#
_entry.id   AF-A0A6P8J3F3-F1
#
_cell.length_a   1.000
_cell.length_b   1.000
_cell.length_c   1.000
_cell.angle_alpha   90.00
_cell.angle_beta   90.00
_cell.angle_gamma   90.00
#
_symmetry.space_group_name_H-M   'P 1'
#
loop_
_entity.id
_entity.type
_entity.pdbx_description
1 polymer ?
#
loop_
_entity_poly.entity_id
_entity_poly.type
_entity_poly.pdbx_seq_one_letter_code
_entity_poly.pdbx_strand_id
1 'polypeptide(L)'
;MKWIWALAFLVVVAASNPEEEDIDPDTFEGDMILTPEQKAAALSGGDVDASIGRGSTKGRQWPGGVMPFVIDGALAREPVAMAAINGAFREWSSKTCIRFKKRTNEYAYAYFQIGSGCSSSVGRTGKRQTINLASGCWKVGIVAHEIGHALGFYHEQSRPDRDNYVTIVWNNIVHQNKFNFEKYNRGTIDTLGTPYDYGSLMHYGSRAFSKNGQPTIVPKRSGVTLGQRRGLSAIDARQTNLLYKSQCSGGGGGGGGGGGGSSCVDKDNRCRNWTNLCSYHQYVRANCRRTCRFC
;
A
#
# COMPACT_ATOMS: atom_id res chain seq x y z
N MET A 1 -6.25 -45.69 -41.35
CA MET A 1 -6.39 -44.93 -40.09
C MET A 1 -5.54 -43.67 -40.21
N LYS A 2 -6.13 -42.47 -40.14
CA LYS A 2 -5.37 -41.20 -40.14
C LYS A 2 -5.40 -40.62 -38.73
N TRP A 3 -4.23 -40.45 -38.11
CA TRP A 3 -4.09 -39.86 -36.79
C TRP A 3 -4.04 -38.34 -36.93
N ILE A 4 -5.06 -37.64 -36.42
CA ILE A 4 -5.09 -36.18 -36.39
C ILE A 4 -4.46 -35.73 -35.08
N TRP A 5 -3.27 -35.14 -35.16
CA TRP A 5 -2.64 -34.46 -34.04
C TRP A 5 -3.30 -33.10 -33.82
N ALA A 6 -4.24 -33.04 -32.89
CA ALA A 6 -4.80 -31.77 -32.43
C ALA A 6 -3.76 -31.05 -31.55
N LEU A 7 -3.05 -30.06 -32.12
CA LEU A 7 -2.31 -29.11 -31.31
C LEU A 7 -3.30 -28.25 -30.51
N ALA A 8 -3.45 -28.58 -29.23
CA ALA A 8 -4.12 -27.71 -28.28
C ALA A 8 -3.26 -26.45 -28.07
N PHE A 9 -3.59 -25.37 -28.78
CA PHE A 9 -3.10 -24.04 -28.43
C PHE A 9 -3.65 -23.68 -27.05
N LEU A 10 -2.82 -23.86 -26.03
CA LEU A 10 -3.00 -23.25 -24.71
C LEU A 10 -2.87 -21.74 -24.87
N VAL A 11 -3.99 -21.10 -25.23
CA VAL A 11 -4.16 -19.67 -25.03
C VAL A 11 -4.11 -19.43 -23.53
N VAL A 12 -2.94 -19.04 -23.03
CA VAL A 12 -2.80 -18.49 -21.70
C VAL A 12 -3.51 -17.14 -21.73
N VAL A 13 -4.83 -17.18 -21.49
CA VAL A 13 -5.59 -16.02 -21.06
C VAL A 13 -4.98 -15.64 -19.73
N ALA A 14 -4.08 -14.66 -19.74
CA ALA A 14 -3.63 -14.01 -18.53
C ALA A 14 -4.90 -13.49 -17.85
N ALA A 15 -5.18 -14.00 -16.64
CA ALA A 15 -6.42 -13.69 -15.94
C ALA A 15 -6.56 -12.17 -15.84
N SER A 16 -7.67 -11.65 -16.36
CA SER A 16 -7.99 -10.23 -16.32
C SER A 16 -7.86 -9.68 -14.91
N ASN A 17 -7.28 -8.48 -14.81
CA ASN A 17 -7.15 -7.79 -13.54
C ASN A 17 -8.23 -6.70 -13.50
N PRO A 18 -9.31 -6.86 -12.70
CA PRO A 18 -10.49 -6.02 -12.80
C PRO A 18 -10.21 -4.53 -12.54
N GLU A 19 -9.28 -4.22 -11.63
CA GLU A 19 -8.78 -2.86 -11.34
C GLU A 19 -8.05 -2.18 -12.52
N GLU A 20 -7.64 -2.93 -13.54
CA GLU A 20 -6.95 -2.44 -14.75
C GLU A 20 -7.84 -2.44 -16.01
N GLU A 21 -9.12 -2.79 -15.87
CA GLU A 21 -10.09 -2.99 -16.97
C GLU A 21 -11.38 -2.17 -16.80
N ASP A 22 -11.98 -2.14 -15.61
CA ASP A 22 -13.20 -1.36 -15.34
C ASP A 22 -12.89 0.11 -15.01
N ILE A 23 -13.80 1.02 -15.39
CA ILE A 23 -13.68 2.47 -15.17
C ILE A 23 -14.70 2.92 -14.13
N ASP A 24 -14.25 3.15 -12.89
CA ASP A 24 -15.03 3.87 -11.89
C ASP A 24 -14.58 5.35 -11.89
N PRO A 25 -15.44 6.31 -12.32
CA PRO A 25 -15.05 7.72 -12.48
C PRO A 25 -14.74 8.44 -11.15
N ASP A 26 -15.11 7.85 -10.00
CA ASP A 26 -14.79 8.38 -8.68
C ASP A 26 -13.41 7.92 -8.16
N THR A 27 -12.72 7.04 -8.90
CA THR A 27 -11.35 6.58 -8.60
C THR A 27 -10.28 7.37 -9.36
N PHE A 28 -9.06 7.35 -8.82
CA PHE A 28 -7.84 7.80 -9.48
C PHE A 28 -6.96 6.58 -9.74
N GLU A 29 -6.33 6.46 -10.91
CA GLU A 29 -5.58 5.24 -11.24
C GLU A 29 -6.43 3.95 -11.15
N GLY A 30 -7.74 4.03 -11.41
CA GLY A 30 -8.66 2.88 -11.49
C GLY A 30 -9.20 2.37 -10.13
N ASP A 31 -8.44 2.53 -9.05
CA ASP A 31 -8.73 1.92 -7.75
C ASP A 31 -8.52 2.85 -6.53
N MET A 32 -7.84 4.00 -6.66
CA MET A 32 -7.52 4.87 -5.52
C MET A 32 -8.60 5.94 -5.25
N ILE A 33 -9.24 5.86 -4.08
CA ILE A 33 -10.20 6.86 -3.58
C ILE A 33 -9.46 7.97 -2.82
N LEU A 34 -9.04 9.02 -3.55
CA LEU A 34 -8.25 10.14 -3.01
C LEU A 34 -9.11 11.17 -2.26
N THR A 35 -8.56 11.78 -1.20
CA THR A 35 -9.17 12.99 -0.60
C THR A 35 -9.02 14.20 -1.54
N PRO A 36 -9.82 15.28 -1.40
CA PRO A 36 -9.72 16.45 -2.26
C PRO A 36 -8.31 17.04 -2.33
N GLU A 37 -7.57 17.02 -1.22
CA GLU A 37 -6.18 17.51 -1.13
C GLU A 37 -5.22 16.57 -1.88
N GLN A 38 -5.43 15.24 -1.80
CA GLN A 38 -4.64 14.26 -2.56
C GLN A 38 -4.92 14.37 -4.06
N LYS A 39 -6.19 14.55 -4.46
CA LYS A 39 -6.59 14.76 -5.86
C LYS A 39 -6.03 16.09 -6.38
N ALA A 40 -6.10 17.17 -5.60
CA ALA A 40 -5.48 18.44 -5.95
C ALA A 40 -3.95 18.35 -6.06
N ALA A 41 -3.26 17.65 -5.14
CA ALA A 41 -1.82 17.46 -5.21
C ALA A 41 -1.40 16.63 -6.44
N ALA A 42 -2.17 15.59 -6.78
CA ALA A 42 -1.96 14.76 -7.97
C ALA A 42 -2.13 15.58 -9.27
N LEU A 43 -3.15 16.44 -9.34
CA LEU A 43 -3.47 17.23 -10.54
C LEU A 43 -2.67 18.53 -10.69
N SER A 44 -2.18 19.13 -9.59
CA SER A 44 -1.47 20.42 -9.62
C SER A 44 0.06 20.31 -9.70
N GLY A 45 0.62 19.13 -9.44
CA GLY A 45 2.06 18.90 -9.54
C GLY A 45 2.91 19.74 -8.56
N GLY A 46 2.33 20.21 -7.44
CA GLY A 46 3.01 21.09 -6.48
C GLY A 46 4.30 20.49 -5.90
N ASP A 47 5.33 21.33 -5.77
CA ASP A 47 6.66 21.00 -5.26
C ASP A 47 6.93 21.68 -3.91
N VAL A 48 7.49 20.92 -2.95
CA VAL A 48 8.04 21.41 -1.68
C VAL A 48 9.14 20.45 -1.19
N ASP A 49 10.35 20.73 -1.65
CA ASP A 49 11.67 20.35 -1.13
C ASP A 49 11.75 19.30 0.01
N ALA A 50 11.88 18.00 -0.36
CA ALA A 50 12.62 16.98 0.40
C ALA A 50 12.81 15.65 -0.39
N SER A 51 14.07 15.29 -0.67
CA SER A 51 14.62 13.96 -1.02
C SER A 51 13.69 12.71 -1.25
N ILE A 52 13.51 12.35 -2.54
CA ILE A 52 13.49 10.99 -3.17
C ILE A 52 12.38 9.92 -2.81
N GLY A 53 11.38 9.68 -3.70
CA GLY A 53 11.08 8.28 -4.17
C GLY A 53 9.67 7.74 -4.60
N ARG A 54 9.08 6.68 -3.96
CA ARG A 54 7.84 5.87 -4.27
C ARG A 54 6.74 6.11 -3.22
N GLY A 55 5.47 6.22 -3.60
CA GLY A 55 4.45 6.81 -2.72
C GLY A 55 4.23 6.17 -1.37
N SER A 56 4.48 6.95 -0.32
CA SER A 56 4.03 6.66 1.03
C SER A 56 3.58 7.94 1.74
N THR A 57 2.33 7.99 2.18
CA THR A 57 1.79 9.16 2.89
C THR A 57 2.32 9.24 4.32
N LYS A 58 3.47 9.89 4.53
CA LYS A 58 4.00 10.22 5.86
C LYS A 58 2.94 10.95 6.69
N GLY A 59 2.73 10.51 7.93
CA GLY A 59 1.70 11.05 8.82
C GLY A 59 0.32 10.41 8.66
N ARG A 60 0.11 9.57 7.64
CA ARG A 60 -1.14 8.81 7.41
C ARG A 60 -0.93 7.29 7.57
N GLN A 61 0.11 6.85 8.27
CA GLN A 61 0.24 5.47 8.71
C GLN A 61 -0.87 5.09 9.71
N TRP A 62 -1.22 3.80 9.76
CA TRP A 62 -2.03 3.25 10.84
C TRP A 62 -1.22 3.20 12.16
N PRO A 63 -1.73 3.78 13.27
CA PRO A 63 -1.02 3.80 14.55
C PRO A 63 -0.61 2.40 15.02
N GLY A 64 0.64 2.25 15.43
CA GLY A 64 1.19 0.97 15.89
C GLY A 64 1.35 -0.10 14.77
N GLY A 65 1.09 0.24 13.51
CA GLY A 65 0.99 -0.74 12.42
C GLY A 65 -0.29 -1.57 12.45
N VAL A 66 -1.29 -1.15 13.25
CA VAL A 66 -2.52 -1.90 13.44
C VAL A 66 -3.67 -1.25 12.68
N MET A 67 -4.23 -1.96 11.71
CA MET A 67 -5.46 -1.58 10.99
C MET A 67 -6.68 -2.20 11.71
N PRO A 68 -7.53 -1.40 12.38
CA PRO A 68 -8.84 -1.86 12.84
C PRO A 68 -9.76 -2.03 11.62
N PHE A 69 -10.54 -3.10 11.58
CA PHE A 69 -11.43 -3.38 10.46
C PHE A 69 -12.84 -3.82 10.88
N VAL A 70 -13.79 -3.60 9.98
CA VAL A 70 -15.13 -4.17 9.97
C VAL A 70 -15.35 -4.77 8.58
N ILE A 71 -16.05 -5.91 8.51
CA ILE A 71 -16.49 -6.52 7.25
C ILE A 71 -18.01 -6.41 7.22
N ASP A 72 -18.56 -5.90 6.12
CA ASP A 72 -20.00 -5.79 5.91
C ASP A 72 -20.69 -7.16 6.00
N GLY A 73 -21.91 -7.19 6.53
CA GLY A 73 -22.66 -8.44 6.73
C GLY A 73 -22.98 -9.20 5.43
N ALA A 74 -23.09 -8.52 4.29
CA ALA A 74 -23.24 -9.17 2.98
C ALA A 74 -21.91 -9.81 2.54
N LEU A 75 -20.81 -9.06 2.58
CA LEU A 75 -19.49 -9.57 2.22
C LEU A 75 -19.03 -10.70 3.15
N ALA A 76 -19.38 -10.65 4.43
CA ALA A 76 -19.06 -11.68 5.42
C ALA A 76 -19.80 -13.01 5.22
N ARG A 77 -20.91 -13.01 4.46
CA ARG A 77 -21.63 -14.24 4.08
C ARG A 77 -20.98 -14.97 2.90
N GLU A 78 -20.12 -14.30 2.14
CA GLU A 78 -19.48 -14.85 0.94
C GLU A 78 -18.19 -15.62 1.30
N PRO A 79 -18.17 -16.97 1.20
CA PRO A 79 -17.03 -17.76 1.69
C PRO A 79 -15.73 -17.48 0.91
N VAL A 80 -15.86 -17.18 -0.39
CA VAL A 80 -14.72 -16.85 -1.27
C VAL A 80 -14.12 -15.49 -0.90
N ALA A 81 -14.96 -14.48 -0.66
CA ALA A 81 -14.51 -13.17 -0.17
C ALA A 81 -13.78 -13.30 1.19
N MET A 82 -14.37 -14.04 2.12
CA MET A 82 -13.78 -14.28 3.44
C MET A 82 -12.47 -15.07 3.36
N ALA A 83 -12.34 -16.03 2.44
CA ALA A 83 -11.08 -16.73 2.19
C ALA A 83 -10.00 -15.77 1.64
N ALA A 84 -10.36 -14.90 0.70
CA ALA A 84 -9.46 -13.91 0.12
C ALA A 84 -8.99 -12.86 1.15
N ILE A 85 -9.90 -12.28 1.93
CA ILE A 85 -9.60 -11.30 2.99
C ILE A 85 -8.69 -11.90 4.06
N ASN A 86 -9.03 -13.09 4.58
CA ASN A 86 -8.18 -13.76 5.57
C ASN A 86 -6.81 -14.17 4.98
N GLY A 87 -6.75 -14.50 3.69
CA GLY A 87 -5.50 -14.73 2.98
C GLY A 87 -4.63 -13.47 2.91
N ALA A 88 -5.21 -12.34 2.52
CA ALA A 88 -4.52 -11.06 2.44
C ALA A 88 -4.03 -10.57 3.82
N PHE A 89 -4.83 -10.75 4.87
CA PHE A 89 -4.39 -10.45 6.25
C PHE A 89 -3.17 -11.29 6.67
N ARG A 90 -3.12 -12.59 6.32
CA ARG A 90 -1.96 -13.45 6.59
C ARG A 90 -0.74 -13.04 5.76
N GLU A 91 -0.94 -12.72 4.49
CA GLU A 91 0.12 -12.31 3.57
C GLU A 91 0.84 -11.05 4.08
N TRP A 92 0.08 -10.02 4.47
CA TRP A 92 0.63 -8.81 5.11
C TRP A 92 1.26 -9.12 6.48
N SER A 93 0.58 -9.86 7.36
CA SER A 93 1.04 -10.07 8.75
C SER A 93 2.27 -10.99 8.87
N SER A 94 2.49 -11.89 7.91
CA SER A 94 3.63 -12.82 7.92
C SER A 94 4.92 -12.21 7.36
N LYS A 95 4.81 -11.25 6.44
CA LYS A 95 5.95 -10.58 5.79
C LYS A 95 6.30 -9.21 6.39
N THR A 96 5.37 -8.61 7.14
CA THR A 96 5.52 -7.26 7.69
C THR A 96 5.11 -7.19 9.15
N CYS A 97 5.38 -6.04 9.79
CA CYS A 97 4.89 -5.74 11.12
C CYS A 97 3.41 -5.32 11.17
N ILE A 98 2.71 -5.22 10.03
CA ILE A 98 1.29 -4.84 9.97
C ILE A 98 0.43 -5.89 10.65
N ARG A 99 -0.56 -5.45 11.43
CA ARG A 99 -1.55 -6.33 12.09
C ARG A 99 -2.97 -5.84 11.83
N PHE A 100 -3.90 -6.77 11.82
CA PHE A 100 -5.33 -6.50 11.61
C PHE A 100 -6.08 -6.88 12.89
N LYS A 101 -6.99 -6.01 13.35
CA LYS A 101 -7.89 -6.32 14.47
C LYS A 101 -9.33 -6.01 14.11
N LYS A 102 -10.28 -6.83 14.59
CA LYS A 102 -11.69 -6.44 14.56
C LYS A 102 -11.83 -5.15 15.36
N ARG A 103 -12.48 -4.15 14.76
CA ARG A 103 -12.78 -2.87 15.39
C ARG A 103 -13.64 -3.07 16.63
N THR A 104 -13.39 -2.29 17.69
CA THR A 104 -14.28 -2.13 18.84
C THR A 104 -14.82 -0.70 18.89
N ASN A 105 -13.99 0.25 19.31
CA ASN A 105 -14.36 1.65 19.51
C ASN A 105 -13.52 2.65 18.68
N GLU A 106 -12.63 2.16 17.80
CA GLU A 106 -11.75 3.04 17.03
C GLU A 106 -12.54 3.94 16.07
N TYR A 107 -12.26 5.24 16.11
CA TYR A 107 -12.91 6.22 15.23
C TYR A 107 -12.51 6.04 13.76
N ALA A 108 -11.24 5.69 13.51
CA ALA A 108 -10.72 5.38 12.18
C ALA A 108 -10.53 3.87 12.01
N TYR A 109 -11.04 3.32 10.91
CA TYR A 109 -11.02 1.89 10.61
C TYR A 109 -11.31 1.64 9.13
N ALA A 110 -10.89 0.48 8.61
CA ALA A 110 -11.25 0.00 7.29
C ALA A 110 -12.62 -0.70 7.31
N TYR A 111 -13.49 -0.40 6.35
CA TYR A 111 -14.79 -1.04 6.15
C TYR A 111 -14.77 -1.80 4.83
N PHE A 112 -14.67 -3.13 4.89
CA PHE A 112 -14.70 -3.99 3.71
C PHE A 112 -16.16 -4.24 3.30
N GLN A 113 -16.52 -3.91 2.06
CA GLN A 113 -17.88 -4.08 1.53
C GLN A 113 -17.88 -4.57 0.08
N ILE A 114 -19.04 -5.04 -0.40
CA ILE A 114 -19.27 -5.24 -1.84
C ILE A 114 -19.49 -3.85 -2.46
N GLY A 115 -18.78 -3.54 -3.55
CA GLY A 115 -18.88 -2.27 -4.28
C GLY A 115 -18.91 -2.47 -5.79
N SER A 116 -18.81 -1.38 -6.55
CA SER A 116 -18.76 -1.34 -8.03
C SER A 116 -17.55 -2.07 -8.61
N GLY A 117 -16.38 -1.95 -7.96
CA GLY A 117 -15.12 -2.56 -8.39
C GLY A 117 -14.24 -2.95 -7.20
N CYS A 118 -12.93 -2.95 -7.44
CA CYS A 118 -11.89 -3.02 -6.43
C CYS A 118 -11.39 -1.59 -6.20
N SER A 119 -11.48 -1.08 -4.96
CA SER A 119 -10.93 0.26 -4.66
C SER A 119 -10.75 0.56 -3.17
N SER A 120 -9.84 1.48 -2.86
CA SER A 120 -9.42 1.82 -1.51
C SER A 120 -8.85 3.23 -1.40
N SER A 121 -9.01 3.88 -0.25
CA SER A 121 -8.33 5.17 0.01
C SER A 121 -6.84 4.99 0.31
N VAL A 122 -6.00 5.88 -0.20
CA VAL A 122 -4.55 5.82 0.07
C VAL A 122 -4.22 6.35 1.47
N GLY A 123 -3.69 5.45 2.29
CA GLY A 123 -3.31 5.67 3.68
C GLY A 123 -4.52 5.82 4.61
N ARG A 124 -4.24 5.97 5.91
CA ARG A 124 -5.27 6.24 6.92
C ARG A 124 -5.87 7.64 6.70
N THR A 125 -7.19 7.69 6.52
CA THR A 125 -7.97 8.93 6.31
C THR A 125 -8.34 9.66 7.61
N GLY A 126 -8.16 9.01 8.76
CA GLY A 126 -8.55 9.56 10.07
C GLY A 126 -9.99 9.26 10.49
N LYS A 127 -10.81 8.63 9.64
CA LYS A 127 -12.21 8.23 9.90
C LYS A 127 -12.49 6.82 9.35
N ARG A 128 -13.76 6.39 9.27
CA ARG A 128 -14.14 5.20 8.47
C ARG A 128 -13.71 5.42 7.02
N GLN A 129 -12.90 4.52 6.47
CA GLN A 129 -12.63 4.44 5.03
C GLN A 129 -13.06 3.09 4.49
N THR A 130 -13.57 3.10 3.27
CA THR A 130 -14.07 1.89 2.60
C THR A 130 -12.94 1.18 1.86
N ILE A 131 -13.01 -0.14 1.81
CA ILE A 131 -12.34 -0.99 0.82
C ILE A 131 -13.46 -1.73 0.08
N ASN A 132 -13.63 -1.42 -1.20
CA ASN A 132 -14.63 -2.03 -2.06
C ASN A 132 -14.08 -3.32 -2.66
N LEU A 133 -14.87 -4.38 -2.62
CA LEU A 133 -14.53 -5.69 -3.17
C LEU A 133 -15.73 -6.28 -3.91
N ALA A 134 -15.90 -5.89 -5.18
CA ALA A 134 -16.75 -6.60 -6.13
C ALA A 134 -16.36 -8.10 -6.24
N SER A 135 -17.24 -8.94 -6.80
CA SER A 135 -17.03 -10.39 -6.88
C SER A 135 -15.73 -10.81 -7.61
N GLY A 136 -15.31 -10.05 -8.63
CA GLY A 136 -14.04 -10.26 -9.32
C GLY A 136 -12.79 -10.02 -8.45
N CYS A 137 -12.92 -9.23 -7.38
CA CYS A 137 -11.83 -8.83 -6.48
C CYS A 137 -11.47 -9.90 -5.44
N TRP A 138 -12.24 -10.98 -5.30
CA TRP A 138 -12.10 -11.98 -4.23
C TRP A 138 -10.94 -12.96 -4.47
N LYS A 139 -9.76 -12.43 -4.79
CA LYS A 139 -8.49 -13.13 -4.94
C LYS A 139 -7.50 -12.55 -3.92
N VAL A 140 -6.70 -13.39 -3.26
CA VAL A 140 -5.78 -12.96 -2.18
C VAL A 140 -4.89 -11.79 -2.59
N GLY A 141 -4.34 -11.80 -3.81
CA GLY A 141 -3.48 -10.72 -4.31
C GLY A 141 -4.22 -9.39 -4.52
N ILE A 142 -5.44 -9.41 -5.04
CA ILE A 142 -6.24 -8.18 -5.25
C ILE A 142 -6.63 -7.59 -3.89
N VAL A 143 -7.16 -8.39 -2.96
CA VAL A 143 -7.47 -7.88 -1.61
C VAL A 143 -6.21 -7.38 -0.89
N ALA A 144 -5.05 -8.01 -1.11
CA ALA A 144 -3.78 -7.54 -0.56
C ALA A 144 -3.29 -6.23 -1.21
N HIS A 145 -3.59 -5.99 -2.49
CA HIS A 145 -3.30 -4.75 -3.23
C HIS A 145 -4.12 -3.58 -2.65
N GLU A 146 -5.43 -3.75 -2.46
CA GLU A 146 -6.31 -2.75 -1.84
C GLU A 146 -5.91 -2.39 -0.40
N ILE A 147 -5.47 -3.38 0.35
CA ILE A 147 -4.88 -3.17 1.69
C ILE A 147 -3.56 -2.40 1.57
N GLY A 148 -2.78 -2.61 0.52
CA GLY A 148 -1.59 -1.79 0.19
C GLY A 148 -1.92 -0.32 0.04
N HIS A 149 -2.96 0.03 -0.72
CA HIS A 149 -3.46 1.42 -0.76
C HIS A 149 -3.85 1.91 0.63
N ALA A 150 -4.68 1.15 1.38
CA ALA A 150 -5.11 1.54 2.72
C ALA A 150 -3.93 1.74 3.70
N LEU A 151 -2.81 1.04 3.51
CA LEU A 151 -1.58 1.18 4.27
C LEU A 151 -0.72 2.39 3.87
N GLY A 152 -0.99 3.02 2.72
CA GLY A 152 -0.37 4.26 2.27
C GLY A 152 0.36 4.18 0.93
N PHE A 153 0.26 3.06 0.21
CA PHE A 153 1.00 2.86 -1.04
C PHE A 153 0.22 3.33 -2.28
N TYR A 154 0.91 4.11 -3.11
CA TYR A 154 0.54 4.36 -4.50
C TYR A 154 1.17 3.30 -5.40
N HIS A 155 0.76 3.27 -6.66
CA HIS A 155 1.31 2.35 -7.65
C HIS A 155 2.81 2.51 -7.94
N GLU A 156 3.45 1.41 -8.34
CA GLU A 156 4.85 1.35 -8.73
C GLU A 156 5.10 2.06 -10.06
N GLN A 157 4.23 1.90 -11.06
CA GLN A 157 4.40 2.55 -12.37
C GLN A 157 4.23 4.06 -12.33
N SER A 158 3.66 4.63 -11.26
CA SER A 158 3.47 6.08 -11.10
C SER A 158 4.63 6.76 -10.36
N ARG A 159 5.71 6.01 -10.04
CA ARG A 159 6.93 6.55 -9.45
C ARG A 159 7.60 7.63 -10.33
N PRO A 160 8.18 8.70 -9.75
CA PRO A 160 8.94 9.72 -10.48
C PRO A 160 10.09 9.16 -11.34
N ASP A 161 10.71 8.06 -10.90
CA ASP A 161 11.85 7.39 -11.57
C ASP A 161 11.43 6.26 -12.53
N ARG A 162 10.14 5.98 -12.70
CA ARG A 162 9.64 4.82 -13.48
C ARG A 162 10.13 4.78 -14.92
N ASP A 163 10.33 5.93 -15.57
CA ASP A 163 10.82 6.01 -16.96
C ASP A 163 12.27 5.52 -17.12
N ASN A 164 13.01 5.26 -16.04
CA ASN A 164 14.31 4.56 -16.10
C ASN A 164 14.15 3.03 -16.27
N TYR A 165 12.98 2.49 -15.92
CA TYR A 165 12.72 1.04 -15.78
C TYR A 165 11.66 0.53 -16.75
N VAL A 166 10.64 1.33 -17.04
CA VAL A 166 9.57 1.01 -18.01
C VAL A 166 9.45 2.09 -19.07
N THR A 167 8.82 1.75 -20.20
CA THR A 167 8.38 2.67 -21.23
C THR A 167 6.85 2.64 -21.28
N ILE A 168 6.21 3.80 -21.18
CA ILE A 168 4.76 3.94 -21.35
C ILE A 168 4.44 4.13 -22.83
N VAL A 169 3.61 3.23 -23.39
CA VAL A 169 3.21 3.23 -24.79
C VAL A 169 1.88 3.98 -24.93
N TRP A 170 1.94 5.30 -24.82
CA TRP A 170 0.78 6.21 -24.79
C TRP A 170 -0.24 6.04 -25.92
N ASN A 171 0.18 5.49 -27.07
CA ASN A 171 -0.69 5.24 -28.21
C ASN A 171 -1.61 4.02 -28.01
N ASN A 172 -1.24 3.07 -27.15
CA ASN A 172 -2.05 1.88 -26.84
C ASN A 172 -3.07 2.13 -25.72
N ILE A 173 -2.94 3.21 -24.96
CA ILE A 173 -3.83 3.53 -23.83
C ILE A 173 -5.15 4.11 -24.33
N VAL A 174 -6.27 3.67 -23.74
CA VAL A 174 -7.60 4.28 -23.87
C VAL A 174 -7.51 5.78 -23.55
N HIS A 175 -8.07 6.66 -24.41
CA HIS A 175 -7.79 8.10 -24.34
C HIS A 175 -8.13 8.72 -22.97
N GLN A 176 -9.31 8.41 -22.43
CA GLN A 176 -9.75 8.91 -21.13
C GLN A 176 -8.94 8.35 -19.95
N ASN A 177 -8.17 7.27 -20.11
CA ASN A 177 -7.41 6.63 -19.03
C ASN A 177 -5.93 7.02 -19.01
N LYS A 178 -5.49 7.98 -19.85
CA LYS A 178 -4.08 8.41 -19.89
C LYS A 178 -3.58 9.00 -18.57
N PHE A 179 -4.44 9.68 -17.81
CA PHE A 179 -4.07 10.25 -16.52
C PHE A 179 -3.63 9.19 -15.50
N ASN A 180 -4.13 7.94 -15.61
CA ASN A 180 -3.69 6.79 -14.79
C ASN A 180 -2.22 6.38 -15.01
N PHE A 181 -1.54 6.99 -15.99
CA PHE A 181 -0.13 6.75 -16.30
C PHE A 181 0.73 8.00 -16.11
N GLU A 182 0.18 9.09 -15.62
CA GLU A 182 0.98 10.25 -15.21
C GLU A 182 1.85 9.86 -14.01
N LYS A 183 2.95 10.60 -13.80
CA LYS A 183 3.83 10.35 -12.66
C LYS A 183 3.44 11.31 -11.55
N TYR A 184 3.45 10.83 -10.32
CA TYR A 184 3.46 11.73 -9.18
C TYR A 184 4.78 12.50 -9.11
N ASN A 185 4.73 13.71 -8.57
CA ASN A 185 5.91 14.53 -8.35
C ASN A 185 6.65 14.12 -7.08
N ARG A 186 7.92 14.53 -6.99
CA ARG A 186 8.88 14.05 -5.97
C ARG A 186 8.51 14.44 -4.53
N GLY A 187 7.66 15.45 -4.33
CA GLY A 187 7.15 15.84 -3.01
C GLY A 187 5.93 15.04 -2.53
N THR A 188 5.22 14.35 -3.43
CA THR A 188 4.00 13.58 -3.10
C THR A 188 4.32 12.19 -2.52
N ILE A 189 5.56 11.72 -2.66
CA ILE A 189 5.89 10.30 -2.80
C ILE A 189 7.38 10.04 -2.36
N ASP A 190 7.67 9.07 -1.46
CA ASP A 190 9.02 8.80 -0.85
C ASP A 190 9.41 7.29 -0.79
N THR A 191 10.50 6.87 -1.47
CA THR A 191 10.85 5.44 -1.69
C THR A 191 11.27 4.76 -0.41
N LEU A 192 11.72 5.52 0.58
CA LEU A 192 12.46 4.99 1.72
C LEU A 192 13.74 4.25 1.25
N GLY A 193 14.30 4.64 0.10
CA GLY A 193 15.49 4.05 -0.50
C GLY A 193 15.31 2.63 -1.06
N THR A 194 14.14 2.30 -1.61
CA THR A 194 13.91 1.05 -2.35
C THR A 194 14.19 1.18 -3.86
N PRO A 195 14.76 0.13 -4.49
CA PRO A 195 14.86 0.08 -5.96
C PRO A 195 13.46 -0.02 -6.59
N TYR A 196 13.38 0.18 -7.91
CA TYR A 196 12.14 -0.06 -8.66
C TYR A 196 11.82 -1.55 -8.69
N ASP A 197 10.59 -1.91 -8.34
CA ASP A 197 10.17 -3.30 -8.24
C ASP A 197 9.15 -3.68 -9.30
N TYR A 198 9.65 -4.23 -10.41
CA TYR A 198 8.81 -4.83 -11.45
C TYR A 198 7.88 -5.95 -10.96
N GLY A 199 8.22 -6.61 -9.84
CA GLY A 199 7.42 -7.66 -9.21
C GLY A 199 6.51 -7.15 -8.09
N SER A 200 6.43 -5.83 -7.89
CA SER A 200 5.59 -5.19 -6.86
C SER A 200 4.13 -5.60 -7.04
N LEU A 201 3.47 -5.89 -5.93
CA LEU A 201 2.03 -6.15 -5.92
C LEU A 201 1.26 -4.91 -6.41
N MET A 202 1.83 -3.72 -6.20
CA MET A 202 1.29 -2.42 -6.60
C MET A 202 1.74 -2.01 -8.02
N HIS A 203 2.19 -2.94 -8.87
CA HIS A 203 2.55 -2.64 -10.26
C HIS A 203 1.44 -3.13 -11.20
N TYR A 204 0.97 -2.26 -12.09
CA TYR A 204 0.06 -2.62 -13.19
C TYR A 204 0.63 -3.72 -14.09
N GLY A 205 -0.24 -4.49 -14.72
CA GLY A 205 0.05 -5.36 -15.84
C GLY A 205 0.53 -4.60 -17.08
N SER A 206 1.20 -5.33 -17.98
CA SER A 206 1.73 -4.73 -19.21
C SER A 206 0.66 -4.21 -20.16
N ARG A 207 -0.61 -4.60 -19.98
CA ARG A 207 -1.77 -4.27 -20.83
C ARG A 207 -2.82 -3.40 -20.13
N ALA A 208 -2.56 -2.88 -18.93
CA ALA A 208 -3.52 -2.05 -18.19
C ALA A 208 -4.13 -0.96 -19.09
N PHE A 209 -5.45 -0.81 -19.07
CA PHE A 209 -6.20 0.17 -19.87
C PHE A 209 -5.84 0.22 -21.38
N SER A 210 -5.48 -0.93 -21.97
CA SER A 210 -5.15 -1.04 -23.39
C SER A 210 -6.40 -1.00 -24.28
N LYS A 211 -6.41 -0.11 -25.28
CA LYS A 211 -7.51 0.03 -26.24
C LYS A 211 -7.45 -0.98 -27.41
N ASN A 212 -6.35 -1.75 -27.51
CA ASN A 212 -6.05 -2.61 -28.66
C ASN A 212 -5.40 -3.95 -28.25
N GLY A 213 -5.41 -4.30 -26.97
CA GLY A 213 -4.78 -5.51 -26.42
C GLY A 213 -3.25 -5.53 -26.49
N GLN A 214 -2.61 -4.47 -26.99
CA GLN A 214 -1.15 -4.34 -27.03
C GLN A 214 -0.62 -3.74 -25.73
N PRO A 215 0.67 -3.96 -25.39
CA PRO A 215 1.22 -3.45 -24.14
C PRO A 215 1.15 -1.92 -24.03
N THR A 216 0.65 -1.42 -22.90
CA THR A 216 0.68 -0.02 -22.47
C THR A 216 1.91 0.26 -21.60
N ILE A 217 2.47 -0.76 -20.93
CA ILE A 217 3.72 -0.68 -20.18
C ILE A 217 4.69 -1.77 -20.67
N VAL A 218 5.89 -1.36 -21.09
CA VAL A 218 6.95 -2.27 -21.53
C VAL A 218 8.15 -2.16 -20.57
N PRO A 219 8.58 -3.25 -19.91
CA PRO A 219 9.78 -3.22 -19.08
C PRO A 219 11.04 -3.13 -19.94
N LYS A 220 12.00 -2.28 -19.54
CA LYS A 220 13.30 -2.16 -20.22
C LYS A 220 14.24 -3.34 -19.92
N ARG A 221 14.00 -4.06 -18.82
CA ARG A 221 14.69 -5.31 -18.49
C ARG A 221 13.97 -6.49 -19.14
N SER A 222 14.70 -7.30 -19.90
CA SER A 222 14.18 -8.53 -20.53
C SER A 222 13.77 -9.60 -19.50
N GLY A 223 12.89 -10.51 -19.90
CA GLY A 223 12.42 -11.62 -19.05
C GLY A 223 11.52 -11.22 -17.88
N VAL A 224 11.03 -9.98 -17.84
CA VAL A 224 10.18 -9.47 -16.76
C VAL A 224 8.69 -9.58 -17.11
N THR A 225 7.91 -10.10 -16.17
CA THR A 225 6.43 -10.03 -16.19
C THR A 225 5.96 -9.01 -15.16
N LEU A 226 5.08 -8.10 -15.57
CA LEU A 226 4.44 -7.07 -14.74
C LEU A 226 3.01 -7.50 -14.35
N GLY A 227 2.38 -6.83 -13.37
CA GLY A 227 0.98 -7.10 -13.02
C GLY A 227 0.76 -8.37 -12.20
N GLN A 228 1.75 -8.82 -11.43
CA GLN A 228 1.56 -10.02 -10.61
C GLN A 228 0.58 -9.72 -9.46
N ARG A 229 -0.37 -10.64 -9.22
CA ARG A 229 -1.32 -10.63 -8.09
C ARG A 229 -1.24 -11.94 -7.30
N ARG A 230 -0.02 -12.45 -7.09
CA ARG A 230 0.27 -13.66 -6.29
C ARG A 230 0.46 -13.34 -4.81
N GLY A 231 0.99 -12.15 -4.49
CA GLY A 231 1.26 -11.70 -3.14
C GLY A 231 2.29 -10.56 -3.10
N LEU A 232 2.70 -10.14 -1.91
CA LEU A 232 3.74 -9.14 -1.68
C LEU A 232 5.10 -9.64 -2.18
N SER A 233 5.83 -8.76 -2.86
CA SER A 233 7.25 -8.96 -3.13
C SER A 233 8.09 -8.78 -1.86
N ALA A 234 9.37 -9.15 -1.93
CA ALA A 234 10.33 -8.85 -0.86
C ALA A 234 10.57 -7.33 -0.68
N ILE A 235 10.43 -6.55 -1.75
CA ILE A 235 10.63 -5.10 -1.74
C ILE A 235 9.40 -4.39 -1.16
N ASP A 236 8.18 -4.83 -1.48
CA ASP A 236 6.94 -4.33 -0.86
C ASP A 236 6.98 -4.52 0.67
N ALA A 237 7.32 -5.73 1.11
CA ALA A 237 7.44 -6.05 2.53
C ALA A 237 8.53 -5.20 3.22
N ARG A 238 9.71 -5.07 2.60
CA ARG A 238 10.80 -4.19 3.08
C ARG A 238 10.34 -2.74 3.19
N GLN A 239 9.67 -2.20 2.17
CA GLN A 239 9.24 -0.80 2.16
C GLN A 239 8.17 -0.52 3.21
N THR A 240 7.25 -1.46 3.42
CA THR A 240 6.25 -1.37 4.50
C THR A 240 6.90 -1.33 5.87
N ASN A 241 7.86 -2.21 6.13
CA ASN A 241 8.58 -2.21 7.41
C ASN A 241 9.43 -0.94 7.62
N LEU A 242 9.90 -0.30 6.54
CA LEU A 242 10.54 1.03 6.60
C LEU A 242 9.52 2.14 6.90
N LEU A 243 8.37 2.15 6.21
CA LEU A 243 7.31 3.15 6.36
C LEU A 243 6.71 3.15 7.77
N TYR A 244 6.53 1.95 8.31
CA TYR A 244 5.94 1.70 9.62
C TYR A 244 6.98 1.53 10.73
N LYS A 245 8.27 1.78 10.48
CA LYS A 245 9.36 1.57 11.45
C LYS A 245 9.06 2.20 12.81
N SER A 246 8.65 3.47 12.85
CA SER A 246 8.30 4.16 14.11
C SER A 246 7.00 3.68 14.76
N GLN A 247 6.08 3.10 13.98
CA GLN A 247 4.80 2.59 14.47
C GLN A 247 4.98 1.21 15.10
N CYS A 248 5.63 0.30 14.39
CA CYS A 248 5.81 -1.08 14.79
C CYS A 248 6.85 -1.25 15.91
N SER A 249 7.82 -0.33 16.06
CA SER A 249 8.77 -0.34 17.18
C SER A 249 8.16 0.06 18.54
N GLY A 250 6.85 0.30 18.63
CA GLY A 250 6.17 0.76 19.85
C GLY A 250 4.84 0.08 20.20
N GLY A 251 4.45 -1.00 19.51
CA GLY A 251 3.11 -1.60 19.69
C GLY A 251 3.01 -3.09 19.37
N GLY A 252 3.25 -3.94 20.38
CA GLY A 252 3.05 -5.39 20.29
C GLY A 252 3.75 -6.11 21.44
N GLY A 253 3.00 -6.49 22.48
CA GLY A 253 3.57 -7.02 23.72
C GLY A 253 3.90 -8.51 23.71
N GLY A 254 4.66 -8.94 24.72
CA GLY A 254 5.03 -10.32 24.99
C GLY A 254 6.34 -10.37 25.79
N GLY A 255 6.35 -11.04 26.94
CA GLY A 255 7.56 -11.20 27.74
C GLY A 255 8.51 -12.25 27.16
N GLY A 256 9.81 -12.13 27.44
CA GLY A 256 10.79 -13.18 27.13
C GLY A 256 12.15 -12.70 26.62
N GLY A 257 13.05 -12.35 27.55
CA GLY A 257 14.49 -12.67 27.48
C GLY A 257 15.38 -12.10 26.36
N GLY A 258 16.25 -11.13 26.74
CA GLY A 258 17.54 -10.86 26.09
C GLY A 258 17.49 -10.06 24.77
N GLY A 259 18.42 -9.14 24.50
CA GLY A 259 19.50 -8.61 25.31
C GLY A 259 20.25 -7.54 24.48
N GLY A 260 20.39 -6.32 25.01
CA GLY A 260 20.92 -5.19 24.23
C GLY A 260 20.74 -3.86 24.96
N GLY A 261 21.54 -3.65 26.01
CA GLY A 261 21.37 -2.50 26.90
C GLY A 261 21.68 -1.18 26.20
N SER A 262 20.66 -0.32 26.06
CA SER A 262 20.88 1.13 26.14
C SER A 262 20.61 1.52 27.60
N SER A 263 21.64 2.05 28.28
CA SER A 263 21.51 2.45 29.68
C SER A 263 20.47 3.56 29.80
N CYS A 264 19.47 3.37 30.67
CA CYS A 264 18.46 4.40 30.90
C CYS A 264 19.07 5.56 31.69
N VAL A 265 19.56 6.56 30.96
CA VAL A 265 20.23 7.74 31.52
C VAL A 265 19.57 9.03 31.04
N ASP A 266 19.63 10.05 31.89
CA ASP A 266 19.30 11.41 31.51
C ASP A 266 20.50 12.03 30.78
N LYS A 267 20.25 12.65 29.63
CA LYS A 267 21.27 13.34 28.80
C LYS A 267 21.50 14.79 29.22
N ASP A 268 20.57 15.38 29.96
CA ASP A 268 20.67 16.73 30.52
C ASP A 268 20.73 16.64 32.05
N ASN A 269 21.66 17.37 32.67
CA ASN A 269 21.86 17.35 34.12
C ASN A 269 20.74 18.06 34.91
N ARG A 270 19.94 18.91 34.24
CA ARG A 270 18.81 19.66 34.84
C ARG A 270 17.51 18.86 34.88
N CYS A 271 17.47 17.64 34.33
CA CYS A 271 16.25 16.85 34.19
C CYS A 271 15.44 16.68 35.49
N ARG A 272 16.11 16.59 36.65
CA ARG A 272 15.47 16.53 37.98
C ARG A 272 14.51 17.68 38.27
N ASN A 273 14.69 18.84 37.64
CA ASN A 273 13.88 20.03 37.83
C ASN A 273 12.67 20.12 36.88
N TRP A 274 12.50 19.14 35.97
CA TRP A 274 11.53 19.17 34.86
C TRP A 274 10.55 18.00 34.87
N THR A 275 10.34 17.36 36.02
CA THR A 275 9.43 16.22 36.20
C THR A 275 7.98 16.54 35.79
N ASN A 276 7.53 17.78 35.98
CA ASN A 276 6.23 18.28 35.54
C ASN A 276 6.13 18.49 34.02
N LEU A 277 7.26 18.68 33.32
CA LEU A 277 7.31 18.94 31.87
C LEU A 277 7.30 17.65 31.03
N CYS A 278 7.48 16.49 31.67
CA CYS A 278 7.62 15.18 31.01
C CYS A 278 6.47 14.85 30.06
N SER A 279 5.23 15.23 30.37
CA SER A 279 4.07 14.87 29.54
C SER A 279 3.99 15.65 28.21
N TYR A 280 4.42 16.92 28.17
CA TYR A 280 4.18 17.81 27.02
C TYR A 280 5.44 18.44 26.38
N HIS A 281 6.56 18.58 27.10
CA HIS A 281 7.71 19.31 26.58
C HIS A 281 8.68 18.40 25.79
N GLN A 282 8.71 18.56 24.46
CA GLN A 282 9.44 17.68 23.53
C GLN A 282 10.94 17.51 23.88
N TYR A 283 11.63 18.58 24.28
CA TYR A 283 13.05 18.51 24.68
C TYR A 283 13.28 17.65 25.93
N VAL A 284 12.37 17.74 26.91
CA VAL A 284 12.43 16.97 28.16
C VAL A 284 12.15 15.49 27.85
N ARG A 285 11.18 15.21 26.98
CA ARG A 285 10.89 13.85 26.51
C ARG A 285 12.06 13.17 25.78
N ALA A 286 12.86 13.94 25.04
CA ALA A 286 14.03 13.44 24.32
C ALA A 286 15.25 13.18 25.23
N ASN A 287 15.47 14.05 26.23
CA ASN A 287 16.72 14.07 27.01
C ASN A 287 16.59 13.56 28.45
N CYS A 288 15.40 13.58 29.06
CA CYS A 288 15.18 13.22 30.47
C CYS A 288 14.51 11.86 30.62
N ARG A 289 14.96 10.87 29.84
CA ARG A 289 14.25 9.59 29.71
C ARG A 289 14.13 8.83 31.03
N ARG A 290 15.15 8.86 31.89
CA ARG A 290 15.15 8.18 33.19
C ARG A 290 14.33 8.96 34.21
N THR A 291 14.51 10.28 34.28
CA THR A 291 13.75 11.15 35.19
C THR A 291 12.24 11.12 34.87
N CYS A 292 11.88 11.05 33.58
CA CYS A 292 10.50 10.96 33.12
C CYS A 292 9.96 9.52 32.98
N ARG A 293 10.73 8.48 33.30
CA ARG A 293 10.35 7.06 33.19
C ARG A 293 9.90 6.64 31.78
N PHE A 294 10.55 7.18 30.75
CA PHE A 294 10.44 6.76 29.35
C PHE A 294 11.45 5.65 28.97
N CYS A 295 12.26 5.26 29.96
CA CYS A 295 12.88 3.96 30.16
C CYS A 295 12.97 3.74 31.68
#